data_AF-A0A1S3Y7U7-F1
#
_entry.id   AF-A0A1S3Y7U7-F1
#
_cell.length_a   1.000
_cell.length_b   1.000
_cell.length_c   1.000
_cell.angle_alpha   90.00
_cell.angle_beta   90.00
_cell.angle_gamma   90.00
#
_symmetry.space_group_name_H-M   'P 1'
#
loop_
_entity.id
_entity.type
_entity.pdbx_description
1 polymer ?
#
loop_
_entity_poly.entity_id
_entity_poly.type
_entity_poly.pdbx_seq_one_letter_code
_entity_poly.pdbx_strand_id
1 'polypeptide(L)'
;MSWLWIMMDCMGISMLLQGLLQHHEEIVEYFKRRGVSAIFLFRRNLLRRMVSILANSYDQNAKMLNGTHKSHVHSPVEAEILASYKPTINTTTLITNLKQVQDMAANALEYFKSTRHIILFYEDIIKNRTILNDVQDFLKVPRMDLHSRQVKIHKGPLSSQVENWSDVEKTLEGTSYQSFLHADYKI
;
A
#
# COMPACT_ATOMS: atom_id res chain seq x y z
N MET A 1 7.02 25.94 1.98
CA MET A 1 7.47 24.57 1.65
C MET A 1 6.25 23.80 1.20
N SER A 2 6.18 23.44 -0.09
CA SER A 2 5.10 22.62 -0.61
C SER A 2 5.41 21.17 -0.25
N TRP A 3 4.59 20.57 0.59
CA TRP A 3 4.73 19.19 1.03
C TRP A 3 3.85 18.32 0.13
N LEU A 4 4.45 17.60 -0.81
CA LEU A 4 3.71 16.60 -1.59
C LEU A 4 3.65 15.32 -0.76
N TRP A 5 2.50 15.10 -0.10
CA TRP A 5 2.19 13.83 0.55
C TRP A 5 1.87 12.78 -0.52
N ILE A 6 2.77 11.83 -0.75
CA ILE A 6 2.46 10.62 -1.52
C ILE A 6 2.08 9.54 -0.52
N MET A 7 0.80 9.51 -0.13
CA MET A 7 0.25 8.42 0.67
C MET A 7 -0.10 7.27 -0.28
N MET A 8 0.66 6.17 -0.22
CA MET A 8 0.67 5.09 -1.22
C MET A 8 -0.20 3.87 -0.87
N ASP A 9 -1.24 4.02 -0.05
CA ASP A 9 -1.93 2.85 0.53
C ASP A 9 -3.35 2.52 0.02
N CYS A 10 -4.01 3.32 -0.84
CA CYS A 10 -5.42 3.02 -1.20
C CYS A 10 -5.82 3.14 -2.68
N MET A 11 -4.93 3.41 -3.63
CA MET A 11 -5.30 3.38 -5.05
C MET A 11 -4.47 2.34 -5.78
N GLY A 12 -5.14 1.48 -6.56
CA GLY A 12 -4.50 0.49 -7.44
C GLY A 12 -3.37 1.14 -8.22
N ILE A 13 -2.24 0.43 -8.33
CA ILE A 13 -0.96 0.88 -8.94
C ILE A 13 -0.98 2.40 -9.11
N SER A 14 -0.81 3.15 -8.00
CA SER A 14 -1.29 4.54 -7.97
C SER A 14 -0.81 5.25 -9.22
N MET A 15 -1.73 5.91 -9.94
CA MET A 15 -1.38 6.76 -11.09
C MET A 15 -0.21 7.71 -10.74
N LEU A 16 -0.05 8.00 -9.45
CA LEU A 16 1.06 8.71 -8.85
C LEU A 16 2.40 7.96 -8.96
N LEU A 17 2.50 6.67 -8.61
CA LEU A 17 3.72 5.88 -8.82
C LEU A 17 4.01 5.69 -10.31
N GLN A 18 2.97 5.46 -11.12
CA GLN A 18 3.13 5.27 -12.56
C GLN A 18 3.62 6.56 -13.25
N GLY A 19 3.03 7.71 -12.92
CA GLY A 19 3.47 9.03 -13.39
C GLY A 19 4.85 9.41 -12.83
N LEU A 20 5.15 9.05 -11.58
CA LEU A 20 6.47 9.26 -10.98
C LEU A 20 7.56 8.47 -11.70
N LEU A 21 7.26 7.25 -12.16
CA LEU A 21 8.19 6.44 -12.95
C LEU A 21 8.32 6.92 -14.39
N GLN A 22 7.24 7.42 -15.01
CA GLN A 22 7.26 7.94 -16.38
C GLN A 22 8.07 9.23 -16.51
N HIS A 23 7.95 10.14 -15.54
CA HIS A 23 8.58 11.47 -15.53
C HIS A 23 9.73 11.58 -14.51
N HIS A 24 10.40 10.46 -14.25
CA HIS A 24 11.32 10.35 -13.12
C HIS A 24 12.50 11.34 -13.20
N GLU A 25 13.05 11.61 -14.39
CA GLU A 25 14.17 12.54 -14.55
C GLU A 25 13.79 13.96 -14.11
N GLU A 26 12.67 14.48 -14.63
CA GLU A 26 12.17 15.83 -14.34
C GLU A 26 11.80 15.98 -12.86
N ILE A 27 11.18 14.94 -12.28
CA ILE A 27 10.79 14.92 -10.87
C ILE A 27 12.03 14.87 -9.96
N VAL A 28 13.02 14.04 -10.27
CA VAL A 28 14.28 13.95 -9.52
C VAL A 28 15.00 15.29 -9.54
N GLU A 29 15.06 15.94 -10.69
CA GLU A 29 15.63 17.28 -10.81
C GLU A 29 14.86 18.30 -9.96
N TYR A 30 13.53 18.30 -10.04
CA TYR A 30 12.69 19.17 -9.22
C TYR A 30 12.92 18.93 -7.72
N PHE A 31 12.99 17.66 -7.29
CA PHE A 31 13.19 17.28 -5.89
C PHE A 31 14.51 17.82 -5.37
N LYS A 32 15.59 17.69 -6.16
CA LYS A 32 16.90 18.24 -5.82
C LYS A 32 16.88 19.77 -5.76
N ARG A 33 16.34 20.43 -6.79
CA ARG A 33 16.28 21.91 -6.88
C ARG A 33 15.46 22.53 -5.75
N ARG A 34 14.39 21.86 -5.31
CA ARG A 34 13.47 22.36 -4.27
C ARG A 34 13.73 21.78 -2.87
N GLY A 35 14.70 20.88 -2.72
CA GLY A 35 14.98 20.21 -1.44
C GLY A 35 13.81 19.36 -0.95
N VAL A 36 13.03 18.78 -1.85
CA VAL A 36 11.88 17.92 -1.49
C VAL A 36 12.39 16.68 -0.78
N SER A 37 11.71 16.33 0.31
CA SER A 37 11.99 15.11 1.07
C SER A 37 10.91 14.09 0.76
N ALA A 38 11.31 12.93 0.24
CA ALA A 38 10.38 11.87 -0.14
C ALA A 38 10.31 10.77 0.94
N ILE A 39 9.14 10.19 1.12
CA ILE A 39 8.94 9.03 1.99
C ILE A 39 8.34 7.93 1.13
N PHE A 40 9.08 6.85 0.93
CA PHE A 40 8.58 5.66 0.27
C PHE A 40 7.98 4.73 1.31
N LEU A 41 6.67 4.51 1.23
CA LEU A 41 5.96 3.55 2.08
C LEU A 41 5.57 2.33 1.25
N PHE A 42 6.20 1.20 1.52
CA PHE A 42 5.92 -0.07 0.85
C PHE A 42 5.19 -1.04 1.76
N ARG A 43 4.51 -2.01 1.14
CA ARG A 43 3.90 -3.14 1.84
C ARG A 43 4.61 -4.40 1.39
N ARG A 44 5.11 -5.20 2.34
CA ARG A 44 5.86 -6.43 2.01
C ARG A 44 4.97 -7.50 1.40
N ASN A 45 3.74 -7.64 1.90
CA ASN A 45 2.79 -8.58 1.33
C ASN A 45 2.00 -7.95 0.17
N LEU A 46 2.46 -8.17 -1.06
CA LEU A 46 1.87 -7.61 -2.28
C LEU A 46 0.50 -8.24 -2.63
N LEU A 47 0.28 -9.51 -2.29
CA LEU A 47 -1.03 -10.17 -2.47
C LEU A 47 -2.08 -9.48 -1.59
N ARG A 48 -1.75 -9.24 -0.32
CA ARG A 48 -2.65 -8.54 0.62
C ARG A 48 -2.92 -7.09 0.21
N ARG A 49 -1.91 -6.42 -0.35
CA ARG A 49 -2.08 -5.09 -0.95
C ARG A 49 -3.09 -5.14 -2.09
N MET A 50 -2.97 -6.10 -3.00
CA MET A 50 -3.88 -6.27 -4.13
C MET A 50 -5.31 -6.59 -3.70
N VAL A 51 -5.52 -7.49 -2.72
CA VAL A 51 -6.85 -7.73 -2.14
C VAL A 51 -7.47 -6.45 -1.60
N SER A 52 -6.69 -5.66 -0.86
CA SER A 52 -7.15 -4.37 -0.31
C SER A 52 -7.54 -3.38 -1.42
N ILE A 53 -6.78 -3.33 -2.52
CA ILE A 53 -7.07 -2.49 -3.69
C ILE A 53 -8.36 -2.92 -4.39
N LEU A 54 -8.54 -4.22 -4.63
CA LEU A 54 -9.72 -4.74 -5.32
C LEU A 54 -10.99 -4.49 -4.51
N ALA A 55 -10.94 -4.71 -3.19
CA ALA A 55 -12.06 -4.43 -2.31
C ALA A 55 -12.41 -2.93 -2.27
N ASN A 56 -11.40 -2.05 -2.23
CA ASN A 56 -11.62 -0.61 -2.27
C ASN A 56 -12.20 -0.14 -3.62
N SER A 57 -11.71 -0.70 -4.73
CA SER A 57 -12.24 -0.40 -6.07
C SER A 57 -13.69 -0.86 -6.24
N TYR A 58 -14.09 -1.95 -5.60
CA TYR A 58 -15.47 -2.39 -5.59
C TYR A 58 -16.35 -1.40 -4.83
N ASP A 59 -15.95 -0.96 -3.62
CA ASP A 59 -16.71 0.06 -2.87
C ASP A 59 -16.85 1.36 -3.65
N GLN A 60 -15.83 1.77 -4.42
CA GLN A 60 -15.93 2.97 -5.26
C GLN A 60 -17.08 2.90 -6.28
N ASN A 61 -17.34 1.70 -6.81
CA ASN A 61 -18.38 1.48 -7.81
C ASN A 61 -19.74 1.17 -7.16
N ALA A 62 -19.75 0.29 -6.15
CA ALA A 62 -20.97 -0.18 -5.47
C ALA A 62 -21.48 0.81 -4.42
N LYS A 63 -20.63 1.71 -3.93
CA LYS A 63 -20.92 2.72 -2.90
C LYS A 63 -21.61 2.11 -1.67
N MET A 64 -20.95 1.13 -1.06
CA MET A 64 -21.55 0.25 -0.06
C MET A 64 -21.96 1.00 1.22
N LEU A 65 -21.40 2.19 1.46
CA LEU A 65 -21.76 3.05 2.58
C LEU A 65 -22.70 4.18 2.14
N ASN A 66 -24.01 3.91 2.19
CA ASN A 66 -25.07 4.91 1.95
C ASN A 66 -24.88 5.70 0.63
N GLY A 67 -24.42 5.05 -0.45
CA GLY A 67 -24.24 5.73 -1.74
C GLY A 67 -23.01 6.65 -1.82
N THR A 68 -22.13 6.63 -0.82
CA THR A 68 -20.87 7.39 -0.80
C THR A 68 -19.68 6.45 -0.75
N HIS A 69 -18.70 6.64 -1.64
CA HIS A 69 -17.42 5.93 -1.55
C HIS A 69 -16.60 6.47 -0.37
N LYS A 70 -16.06 5.59 0.47
CA LYS A 70 -15.09 5.97 1.50
C LYS A 70 -13.86 5.08 1.40
N SER A 71 -12.74 5.67 1.00
CA SER A 71 -11.43 5.00 1.00
C SER A 71 -10.92 4.64 2.39
N HIS A 72 -11.44 5.31 3.42
CA HIS A 72 -11.12 5.07 4.83
C HIS A 72 -12.38 5.16 5.69
N VAL A 73 -12.45 4.29 6.70
CA VAL A 73 -13.56 4.26 7.66
C VAL A 73 -13.11 4.70 9.04
N HIS A 74 -14.03 5.29 9.78
CA HIS A 74 -13.81 5.75 11.15
C HIS A 74 -14.60 4.95 12.18
N SER A 75 -15.52 4.10 11.72
CA SER A 75 -16.33 3.22 12.56
C SER A 75 -15.99 1.74 12.33
N PRO A 76 -15.92 0.90 13.38
CA PRO A 76 -15.82 -0.55 13.25
C PRO A 76 -16.97 -1.16 12.43
N VAL A 77 -18.18 -0.60 12.52
CA VAL A 77 -19.35 -1.11 11.79
C VAL A 77 -19.20 -0.87 10.28
N GLU A 78 -18.74 0.32 9.88
CA GLU A 78 -18.44 0.61 8.48
C GLU A 78 -17.33 -0.30 7.95
N ALA A 79 -16.32 -0.59 8.80
CA ALA A 79 -15.22 -1.51 8.46
C ALA A 79 -15.73 -2.94 8.20
N GLU A 80 -16.67 -3.43 9.00
CA GLU A 80 -17.25 -4.77 8.82
C GLU A 80 -18.07 -4.88 7.53
N ILE A 81 -18.85 -3.84 7.19
CA ILE A 81 -19.60 -3.79 5.93
C ILE A 81 -18.66 -3.87 4.74
N LEU A 82 -17.58 -3.08 4.72
CA LEU A 82 -16.61 -3.11 3.63
C LEU A 82 -15.82 -4.43 3.57
N ALA A 83 -15.51 -5.02 4.72
CA ALA A 83 -14.79 -6.30 4.79
C ALA A 83 -15.64 -7.51 4.37
N SER A 84 -16.96 -7.35 4.24
CA SER A 84 -17.85 -8.42 3.78
C SER A 84 -17.64 -8.79 2.31
N TYR A 85 -17.15 -7.84 1.50
CA TYR A 85 -16.84 -8.09 0.11
C TYR A 85 -15.54 -8.88 -0.04
N LYS A 86 -15.59 -9.99 -0.78
CA LYS A 86 -14.44 -10.81 -1.10
C LYS A 86 -14.15 -10.72 -2.60
N PRO A 87 -13.06 -10.08 -3.04
CA PRO A 87 -12.72 -10.03 -4.44
C PRO A 87 -12.35 -11.42 -4.98
N THR A 88 -12.74 -11.67 -6.22
CA THR A 88 -12.19 -12.76 -7.04
C THR A 88 -10.90 -12.29 -7.70
N ILE A 89 -9.81 -13.03 -7.54
CA ILE A 89 -8.51 -12.70 -8.13
C ILE A 89 -8.36 -13.43 -9.46
N ASN A 90 -7.94 -12.70 -10.50
CA ASN A 90 -7.56 -13.29 -11.78
C ASN A 90 -6.20 -14.00 -11.64
N THR A 91 -6.23 -15.33 -11.54
CA THR A 91 -5.05 -16.17 -11.35
C THR A 91 -4.13 -16.19 -12.57
N THR A 92 -4.69 -16.05 -13.78
CA THR A 92 -3.91 -16.02 -15.04
C THR A 92 -2.92 -14.86 -15.09
N THR A 93 -3.26 -13.70 -14.51
CA THR A 93 -2.40 -12.51 -14.50
C THR A 93 -1.73 -12.26 -13.15
N LEU A 94 -2.01 -13.08 -12.13
CA LEU A 94 -1.60 -12.86 -10.75
C LEU A 94 -0.08 -12.69 -10.59
N ILE A 95 0.71 -13.64 -11.09
CA ILE A 95 2.18 -13.61 -10.99
C ILE A 95 2.75 -12.39 -11.71
N THR A 96 2.26 -12.10 -12.92
CA THR A 96 2.69 -10.95 -13.70
C THR A 96 2.40 -9.63 -12.99
N ASN A 97 1.21 -9.49 -12.38
CA ASN A 97 0.83 -8.31 -11.61
C ASN A 97 1.71 -8.13 -10.37
N LEU A 98 1.97 -9.21 -9.62
CA LEU A 98 2.86 -9.17 -8.45
C LEU A 98 4.28 -8.75 -8.83
N LYS A 99 4.81 -9.32 -9.92
CA LYS A 99 6.11 -8.97 -10.48
C LYS A 99 6.17 -7.52 -10.91
N GLN A 100 5.17 -7.03 -11.65
CA GLN A 100 5.13 -5.65 -12.11
C GLN A 100 5.17 -4.66 -10.94
N VAL A 101 4.42 -4.92 -9.86
CA VAL A 101 4.44 -4.06 -8.67
C VAL A 101 5.79 -4.10 -7.96
N GLN A 102 6.44 -5.26 -7.90
CA GLN A 102 7.78 -5.41 -7.35
C GLN A 102 8.82 -4.64 -8.18
N ASP A 103 8.78 -4.77 -9.51
CA ASP A 103 9.68 -4.08 -10.44
C ASP A 103 9.48 -2.55 -10.37
N MET A 104 8.24 -2.08 -10.27
CA MET A 104 7.96 -0.65 -10.08
C MET A 104 8.56 -0.10 -8.78
N ALA A 105 8.51 -0.85 -7.68
CA ALA A 105 9.13 -0.43 -6.42
C ALA A 105 10.66 -0.37 -6.54
N ALA A 106 11.27 -1.37 -7.19
CA ALA A 106 12.72 -1.40 -7.44
C ALA A 106 13.16 -0.22 -8.32
N ASN A 107 12.44 0.04 -9.42
CA ASN A 107 12.72 1.16 -10.31
C ASN A 107 12.57 2.51 -9.61
N ALA A 108 11.53 2.67 -8.77
CA ALA A 108 11.35 3.91 -8.00
C ALA A 108 12.54 4.17 -7.06
N LEU A 109 13.04 3.14 -6.37
CA LEU A 109 14.21 3.28 -5.52
C LEU A 109 15.48 3.62 -6.32
N GLU A 110 15.66 2.98 -7.47
CA GLU A 110 16.82 3.23 -8.33
C GLU A 110 16.82 4.66 -8.89
N TYR A 111 15.69 5.12 -9.42
CA TYR A 111 15.57 6.47 -10.00
C TYR A 111 15.74 7.56 -8.93
N PHE A 112 15.18 7.34 -7.73
CA PHE A 112 15.19 8.33 -6.66
C PHE A 112 16.37 8.20 -5.69
N LYS A 113 17.32 7.28 -5.93
CA LYS A 113 18.48 7.02 -5.06
C LYS A 113 19.30 8.28 -4.73
N SER A 114 19.31 9.25 -5.63
CA SER A 114 20.05 10.52 -5.51
C SER A 114 19.24 11.67 -4.90
N THR A 115 18.00 11.43 -4.48
CA THR A 115 17.13 12.41 -3.80
C THR A 115 17.16 12.21 -2.29
N ARG A 116 16.73 13.21 -1.53
CA ARG A 116 16.56 13.07 -0.07
C ARG A 116 15.32 12.23 0.22
N HIS A 117 15.49 10.97 0.59
CA HIS A 117 14.37 10.06 0.85
C HIS A 117 14.62 9.12 2.02
N ILE A 118 13.53 8.60 2.60
CA ILE A 118 13.53 7.45 3.52
C ILE A 118 12.61 6.36 2.97
N ILE A 119 12.90 5.12 3.36
CA ILE A 119 12.14 3.94 2.96
C ILE A 119 11.54 3.33 4.23
N LEU A 120 10.23 3.11 4.20
CA LEU A 120 9.46 2.52 5.29
C LEU A 120 8.67 1.34 4.76
N PHE A 121 8.47 0.35 5.61
CA PHE A 121 7.53 -0.72 5.36
C PHE A 121 6.35 -0.61 6.32
N TYR A 122 5.14 -0.77 5.79
CA TYR A 122 3.90 -0.74 6.55
C TYR A 122 3.95 -1.68 7.76
N GLU A 123 4.48 -2.89 7.56
CA GLU A 123 4.58 -3.90 8.62
C GLU A 123 5.48 -3.45 9.79
N ASP A 124 6.54 -2.68 9.51
CA ASP A 124 7.43 -2.18 10.57
C ASP A 124 6.75 -1.09 11.40
N ILE A 125 5.97 -0.21 10.76
CA ILE A 125 5.22 0.85 11.46
C ILE A 125 4.16 0.24 12.39
N ILE A 126 3.50 -0.84 11.94
CA ILE A 126 2.50 -1.54 12.76
C ILE A 126 3.16 -2.26 13.94
N LYS A 127 4.33 -2.86 13.74
CA LYS A 127 5.07 -3.58 14.79
C LYS A 127 5.72 -2.63 15.79
N ASN A 128 6.29 -1.52 15.33
CA ASN A 128 6.97 -0.54 16.15
C ASN A 128 6.62 0.89 15.72
N ARG A 129 5.74 1.55 16.50
CA ARG A 129 5.33 2.94 16.24
C ARG A 129 6.44 3.97 16.46
N THR A 130 7.53 3.63 17.17
CA THR A 130 8.61 4.61 17.39
C THR A 130 9.31 5.01 16.11
N ILE A 131 9.20 4.23 15.04
CA ILE A 131 9.67 4.57 13.68
C ILE A 131 9.08 5.90 13.21
N LEU A 132 7.87 6.28 13.65
CA LEU A 132 7.27 7.56 13.30
C LEU A 132 8.03 8.76 13.91
N ASN A 133 8.82 8.56 14.98
CA ASN A 133 9.73 9.60 15.46
C ASN A 133 10.86 9.86 14.47
N ASP A 134 11.42 8.79 13.88
CA ASP A 134 12.48 8.90 12.86
C ASP A 134 11.95 9.62 11.61
N VAL A 135 10.68 9.42 11.26
CA VAL A 135 10.00 10.16 10.18
C VAL A 135 9.89 11.65 10.51
N GLN A 136 9.48 11.99 11.74
CA GLN A 136 9.36 13.39 12.18
C GLN A 136 10.73 14.08 12.18
N ASP A 137 11.77 13.40 12.67
CA ASP A 137 13.15 13.88 12.64
C ASP A 137 13.67 14.07 11.21
N PHE A 138 13.41 13.10 10.32
CA PHE A 138 13.74 13.20 8.90
C PHE A 138 13.07 14.42 8.25
N LEU A 139 11.80 14.68 8.55
CA LEU A 139 11.09 15.84 8.04
C LEU A 139 11.50 17.16 8.73
N LYS A 140 12.29 17.09 9.81
CA LYS A 140 12.69 18.23 10.67
C LYS A 140 11.49 18.96 11.27
N VAL A 141 10.48 18.19 11.70
CA VAL A 141 9.30 18.73 12.39
C VAL A 141 9.37 18.37 13.88
N PRO A 142 8.72 19.15 14.76
CA PRO A 142 8.62 18.80 16.17
C PRO A 142 8.00 17.41 16.34
N ARG A 143 8.57 16.60 17.24
CA ARG A 143 8.00 15.31 17.59
C ARG A 143 6.68 15.52 18.31
N MET A 144 5.64 14.91 17.80
CA MET A 144 4.30 14.87 18.36
C MET A 144 3.85 13.42 18.49
N ASP A 145 2.89 13.21 19.39
CA ASP A 145 2.21 11.93 19.50
C ASP A 145 1.23 11.77 18.33
N LEU A 146 1.46 10.77 17.48
CA LEU A 146 0.73 10.57 16.23
C LEU A 146 -0.33 9.48 16.38
N HIS A 147 -1.59 9.86 16.16
CA HIS A 147 -2.73 8.95 16.21
C HIS A 147 -3.48 8.94 14.89
N SER A 148 -3.81 7.74 14.40
CA SER A 148 -4.73 7.60 13.28
C SER A 148 -6.15 7.41 13.78
N ARG A 149 -7.09 8.14 13.17
CA ARG A 149 -8.55 7.91 13.33
C ARG A 149 -9.08 6.83 12.39
N GLN A 150 -8.24 6.32 11.49
CA GLN A 150 -8.66 5.33 10.50
C GLN A 150 -8.70 3.95 11.15
N VAL A 151 -9.78 3.21 10.87
CA VAL A 151 -9.97 1.84 11.33
C VAL A 151 -9.56 0.89 10.19
N LYS A 152 -8.79 -0.15 10.54
CA LYS A 152 -8.42 -1.20 9.59
C LYS A 152 -9.68 -1.99 9.20
N ILE A 153 -9.96 -2.01 7.89
CA ILE A 153 -11.10 -2.71 7.28
C ILE A 153 -10.89 -4.23 7.34
N HIS A 154 -9.88 -4.73 6.63
CA HIS A 154 -9.65 -6.16 6.52
C HIS A 154 -8.86 -6.71 7.73
N LYS A 155 -9.51 -7.53 8.54
CA LYS A 155 -8.92 -8.28 9.68
C LYS A 155 -8.92 -9.79 9.38
N GLY A 156 -7.98 -10.52 9.97
CA GLY A 156 -7.87 -11.97 9.79
C GLY A 156 -7.00 -12.44 8.60
N PRO A 157 -7.00 -13.76 8.33
CA PRO A 157 -6.18 -14.37 7.29
C PRO A 157 -6.63 -13.96 5.89
N LEU A 158 -5.73 -14.00 4.91
CA LEU A 158 -6.08 -13.69 3.51
C LEU A 158 -7.10 -14.67 2.93
N SER A 159 -7.08 -15.92 3.36
CA SER A 159 -8.01 -16.96 2.90
C SER A 159 -9.47 -16.65 3.19
N SER A 160 -9.77 -15.89 4.25
CA SER A 160 -11.13 -15.46 4.55
C SER A 160 -11.56 -14.21 3.78
N GLN A 161 -10.65 -13.58 3.03
CA GLN A 161 -10.84 -12.28 2.37
C GLN A 161 -10.87 -12.38 0.84
N VAL A 162 -10.73 -13.58 0.28
CA VAL A 162 -10.69 -13.82 -1.18
C VAL A 162 -11.68 -14.92 -1.52
N GLU A 163 -12.48 -14.71 -2.55
CA GLU A 163 -13.56 -15.64 -2.91
C GLU A 163 -13.00 -16.96 -3.47
N ASN A 164 -12.07 -16.87 -4.42
CA ASN A 164 -11.42 -18.01 -5.07
C ASN A 164 -10.06 -18.35 -4.45
N TRP A 165 -9.98 -18.40 -3.11
CA TRP A 165 -8.70 -18.60 -2.40
C TRP A 165 -7.94 -19.86 -2.83
N SER A 166 -8.62 -20.98 -3.03
CA SER A 166 -7.97 -22.25 -3.41
C SER A 166 -7.21 -22.13 -4.74
N ASP A 167 -7.76 -21.40 -5.72
CA ASP A 167 -7.09 -21.17 -7.00
C ASP A 167 -5.86 -20.26 -6.84
N VAL A 168 -5.96 -19.25 -5.98
CA VAL A 168 -4.88 -18.31 -5.67
C VAL A 168 -3.72 -19.04 -4.97
N GLU A 169 -4.04 -19.86 -3.97
CA GLU A 169 -3.07 -20.69 -3.25
C GLU A 169 -2.32 -21.60 -4.21
N LYS A 170 -3.05 -22.37 -5.02
CA LYS A 170 -2.48 -23.26 -6.04
C LYS A 170 -1.62 -22.52 -7.08
N THR A 171 -1.99 -21.28 -7.43
CA THR A 171 -1.24 -20.47 -8.40
C THR A 171 0.09 -19.97 -7.83
N LEU A 172 0.15 -19.67 -6.53
CA LEU A 172 1.34 -19.13 -5.88
C LEU A 172 2.24 -20.21 -5.28
N GLU A 173 1.72 -21.40 -5.01
CA GLU A 173 2.49 -22.54 -4.52
C GLU A 173 3.63 -22.90 -5.47
N GLY A 174 4.84 -23.12 -4.94
CA GLY A 174 6.05 -23.38 -5.71
C GLY A 174 6.67 -22.17 -6.41
N THR A 175 6.06 -20.98 -6.30
CA THR A 175 6.59 -19.74 -6.90
C THR A 175 7.41 -18.91 -5.91
N SER A 176 8.17 -17.92 -6.41
CA SER A 176 8.85 -16.92 -5.56
C SER A 176 7.89 -16.08 -4.71
N TYR A 177 6.59 -16.13 -4.99
CA TYR A 177 5.54 -15.38 -4.29
C TYR A 177 4.77 -16.22 -3.27
N GLN A 178 5.09 -17.51 -3.11
CA GLN A 178 4.44 -18.41 -2.17
C GLN A 178 4.41 -17.84 -0.74
N SER A 179 5.46 -17.14 -0.33
CA SER A 179 5.51 -16.53 1.01
C SER A 179 4.36 -15.56 1.28
N PHE A 180 3.75 -14.96 0.26
CA PHE A 180 2.60 -14.06 0.43
C PHE A 180 1.33 -14.75 0.92
N LEU A 181 1.23 -16.07 0.79
CA LEU A 181 0.12 -16.87 1.33
C LEU A 181 0.12 -16.92 2.86
N HIS A 182 1.32 -16.87 3.47
CA HIS A 182 1.51 -17.09 4.91
C HIS A 182 2.16 -15.91 5.63
N ALA A 183 2.69 -14.93 4.90
CA ALA A 183 3.22 -13.69 5.45
C ALA A 183 2.08 -12.80 5.93
N ASP A 184 1.36 -13.28 6.94
CA ASP A 184 0.69 -12.41 7.88
C ASP A 184 1.74 -11.81 8.80
N TYR A 185 1.44 -10.61 9.29
CA TYR A 185 2.27 -9.83 10.21
C TYR A 185 2.92 -10.75 11.23
N LYS A 186 4.14 -11.24 10.96
CA LYS A 186 4.91 -12.00 11.93
C LYS A 186 5.31 -10.97 12.98
N ILE A 187 4.47 -10.88 14.01
CA ILE A 187 4.71 -10.10 15.23
C ILE A 187 6.01 -10.61 15.83
#